data_AF-A0A8T3SKL1-F1
#
_entry.id   AF-A0A8T3SKL1-F1
#
_cell.length_a   1.000
_cell.length_b   1.000
_cell.length_c   1.000
_cell.angle_alpha   90.00
_cell.angle_beta   90.00
_cell.angle_gamma   90.00
#
_symmetry.space_group_name_H-M   'P 1'
#
loop_
_entity.id
_entity.type
_entity.pdbx_description
1 polymer ?
#
loop_
_entity_poly.entity_id
_entity_poly.type
_entity_poly.pdbx_seq_one_letter_code
_entity_poly.pdbx_strand_id
1 'polypeptide(L)' 'MLASRQQNAWLHSDFYRDQFHKMLRWMIGSIFIIYVLLAIVIYLILFQPTQSFYANTTTGMILPMPPAITGT' A
#
# COMPACT_ATOMS: atom_id res chain seq x y z
N MET A 1 23.64 48.36 -10.00
CA MET A 1 22.37 47.60 -9.91
C MET A 1 22.38 46.28 -10.71
N LEU A 2 23.54 45.60 -10.84
CA LEU A 2 23.65 44.31 -11.57
C LEU A 2 23.72 43.07 -10.64
N ALA A 3 24.11 43.25 -9.38
CA ALA A 3 24.28 42.16 -8.41
C ALA A 3 22.95 41.53 -7.95
N SER A 4 21.85 42.29 -7.90
CA SER A 4 20.56 41.79 -7.41
C SER A 4 19.92 40.75 -8.34
N ARG A 5 20.21 40.80 -9.65
CA ARG A 5 19.70 39.80 -10.61
C ARG A 5 20.43 38.46 -10.52
N GLN A 6 21.73 38.46 -10.21
CA GLN A 6 22.50 37.23 -10.02
C GLN A 6 22.15 36.52 -8.71
N GLN A 7 21.88 37.27 -7.63
CA GLN A 7 21.42 36.68 -6.36
C GLN A 7 20.08 35.95 -6.51
N ASN A 8 19.12 36.52 -7.26
CA ASN A 8 17.83 35.85 -7.49
C ASN A 8 17.94 34.57 -8.33
N ALA A 9 18.85 34.52 -9.30
CA ALA A 9 19.05 33.31 -10.11
C ALA A 9 19.64 32.14 -9.28
N TRP A 10 20.55 32.45 -8.36
CA TRP A 10 21.14 31.46 -7.46
C TRP A 10 20.13 30.90 -6.45
N LEU A 11 19.32 31.78 -5.84
CA LEU A 11 18.25 31.39 -4.94
C LEU A 11 17.22 30.46 -5.61
N HIS A 12 16.90 30.71 -6.87
CA HIS A 12 15.96 29.87 -7.62
C HIS A 12 16.52 28.48 -7.93
N SER A 13 17.81 28.39 -8.27
CA SER A 13 18.48 27.11 -8.55
C SER A 13 18.56 26.22 -7.32
N ASP A 14 18.85 26.79 -6.15
CA ASP A 14 18.99 26.03 -4.91
C ASP A 14 17.63 25.59 -4.36
N PHE A 15 16.63 26.48 -4.44
CA PHE A 15 15.24 26.16 -4.11
C PHE A 15 14.67 25.03 -4.97
N TYR A 16 15.00 25.02 -6.28
CA TYR A 16 14.57 23.96 -7.18
C TYR A 16 15.16 22.60 -6.77
N ARG A 17 16.44 22.53 -6.38
CA ARG A 17 17.08 21.26 -5.95
C ARG A 17 16.41 20.68 -4.72
N ASP A 18 16.13 21.49 -3.70
CA ASP A 18 15.49 21.02 -2.48
C ASP A 18 14.05 20.57 -2.71
N GLN A 19 13.28 21.32 -3.51
CA GLN A 19 11.93 20.92 -3.87
C GLN A 19 11.91 19.63 -4.69
N PHE A 20 12.89 19.44 -5.58
CA PHE A 20 13.02 18.23 -6.39
C PHE A 20 13.30 17.00 -5.53
N HIS A 21 14.24 17.08 -4.58
CA HIS A 21 14.52 15.97 -3.66
C HIS A 21 13.35 15.67 -2.73
N LYS A 22 12.62 16.69 -2.28
CA LYS A 22 11.40 16.51 -1.49
C LYS A 22 10.33 15.78 -2.31
N MET A 23 10.05 16.23 -3.54
CA MET A 23 9.10 15.59 -4.44
C MET A 23 9.51 14.14 -4.76
N LEU A 24 10.79 13.90 -5.00
CA LEU A 24 11.33 12.57 -5.27
C LEU A 24 11.18 11.62 -4.08
N ARG A 25 11.37 12.10 -2.84
CA ARG A 25 11.09 11.31 -1.62
C ARG A 25 9.60 10.95 -1.50
N TRP A 26 8.71 11.88 -1.81
CA TRP A 26 7.27 11.60 -1.83
C TRP A 26 6.88 10.59 -2.90
N MET A 27 7.45 10.67 -4.11
CA MET A 27 7.23 9.66 -5.15
C MET A 27 7.74 8.28 -4.75
N ILE A 28 8.94 8.20 -4.18
CA ILE A 28 9.47 6.91 -3.70
C ILE A 28 8.59 6.36 -2.58
N GLY A 29 8.14 7.21 -1.66
CA GLY A 29 7.21 6.84 -0.60
C GLY A 29 5.87 6.30 -1.12
N SER A 30 5.29 6.95 -2.14
CA SER A 30 4.02 6.47 -2.72
C SER A 30 4.19 5.13 -3.44
N ILE A 31 5.28 4.96 -4.19
CA ILE A 31 5.62 3.67 -4.83
C ILE A 31 5.79 2.57 -3.78
N PHE A 32 6.49 2.85 -2.69
CA PHE A 32 6.66 1.90 -1.59
C PHE A 32 5.32 1.50 -0.97
N ILE A 33 4.42 2.45 -0.72
CA ILE A 33 3.08 2.17 -0.20
C ILE A 33 2.30 1.25 -1.14
N ILE A 34 2.36 1.49 -2.46
CA ILE A 34 1.69 0.64 -3.46
C ILE A 34 2.19 -0.81 -3.36
N TYR A 35 3.51 -1.01 -3.26
CA TYR A 35 4.08 -2.35 -3.11
C TYR A 35 3.67 -3.04 -1.81
N VAL A 36 3.66 -2.31 -0.69
CA VAL A 36 3.19 -2.84 0.60
C VAL A 36 1.74 -3.26 0.51
N LEU A 37 0.89 -2.44 -0.11
CA LEU A 37 -0.54 -2.72 -0.24
C LEU A 37 -0.79 -3.94 -1.13
N LEU A 38 -0.02 -4.08 -2.22
CA LEU A 38 -0.02 -5.29 -3.05
C LEU A 38 0.39 -6.53 -2.25
N ALA A 39 1.47 -6.45 -1.47
CA ALA A 39 1.94 -7.57 -0.65
C ALA A 39 0.88 -8.02 0.37
N ILE A 40 0.18 -7.07 1.01
CA ILE A 40 -0.93 -7.36 1.92
C ILE A 40 -2.07 -8.08 1.20
N VAL A 41 -2.48 -7.60 0.03
CA VAL A 41 -3.55 -8.24 -0.74
C VAL A 41 -3.15 -9.66 -1.14
N ILE A 42 -1.93 -9.86 -1.64
CA ILE A 42 -1.40 -11.18 -1.98
C ILE A 42 -1.42 -12.09 -0.75
N TYR A 43 -0.98 -11.60 0.40
CA TYR A 43 -1.02 -12.34 1.66
C TYR A 43 -2.45 -12.75 2.03
N LEU A 44 -3.42 -11.83 1.97
CA LEU A 44 -4.83 -12.13 2.27
C LEU A 44 -5.42 -13.16 1.31
N ILE A 45 -4.99 -13.17 0.04
CA ILE A 45 -5.44 -14.16 -0.94
C ILE A 45 -4.82 -15.53 -0.66
N LEU A 46 -3.50 -15.58 -0.42
CA LEU A 46 -2.79 -16.84 -0.16
C LEU A 46 -3.21 -17.48 1.15
N PHE A 47 -3.42 -16.65 2.17
CA PHE A 47 -3.84 -17.07 3.50
C PHE A 47 -5.31 -16.76 3.74
N GLN A 48 -6.16 -16.93 2.71
CA GLN A 48 -7.61 -16.85 2.91
C GLN A 48 -7.96 -17.76 4.09
N PRO A 49 -8.53 -17.20 5.18
CA PRO A 49 -8.95 -18.03 6.29
C PRO A 49 -9.99 -18.98 5.72
N THR A 50 -9.64 -20.26 5.63
CA THR A 50 -10.59 -21.34 5.38
C THR A 50 -11.76 -21.08 6.31
N GLN A 51 -12.95 -20.83 5.77
CA GLN A 51 -14.13 -20.53 6.58
C GLN A 51 -14.44 -21.76 7.42
N SER A 52 -13.79 -21.86 8.58
CA SER A 52 -13.86 -23.04 9.42
C SER A 52 -15.23 -23.21 10.02
N PHE A 53 -16.08 -22.17 9.97
CA PHE A 53 -17.36 -22.12 10.62
C PHE A 53 -18.40 -21.48 9.69
N TYR A 54 -19.57 -22.10 9.61
CA TYR A 54 -20.74 -21.52 8.95
C TYR A 54 -21.86 -21.32 9.97
N ALA A 55 -22.62 -20.24 9.81
CA ALA A 55 -23.81 -19.98 10.62
C ALA A 55 -24.97 -20.78 10.03
N ASN A 56 -25.48 -21.77 10.77
CA ASN A 56 -26.65 -22.51 10.35
C ASN A 56 -27.93 -21.77 10.78
N THR A 57 -28.77 -21.42 9.81
CA THR A 57 -30.05 -20.70 10.00
C THR A 57 -31.14 -21.56 10.64
N THR A 58 -30.97 -22.88 10.72
CA THR A 58 -31.96 -23.81 11.28
C THR A 58 -31.78 -24.08 12.78
N THR A 59 -30.54 -24.04 13.28
CA THR A 59 -30.24 -24.34 14.70
C THR A 59 -29.63 -23.17 15.45
N GLY A 60 -29.29 -22.06 14.78
CA GLY A 60 -28.66 -20.89 15.40
C GLY A 60 -27.24 -21.16 15.93
N MET A 61 -26.65 -22.31 15.58
CA MET A 61 -25.32 -22.73 16.04
C MET A 61 -24.27 -22.52 14.95
N ILE A 62 -23.07 -22.15 15.40
CA ILE A 62 -21.88 -22.02 14.57
C ILE A 62 -21.29 -23.42 14.42
N LEU A 63 -21.43 -24.01 13.24
CA LEU A 63 -20.99 -25.38 12.96
C LEU A 63 -19.68 -25.36 12.15
N PRO A 64 -18.74 -26.28 12.42
CA PRO A 64 -17.53 -26.38 11.64
C PRO A 64 -17.86 -26.79 10.19
N MET A 65 -17.24 -26.13 9.21
CA MET A 65 -17.43 -26.46 7.80
C MET A 65 -16.87 -27.87 7.53
N PRO A 66 -17.67 -28.81 6.98
CA PRO A 66 -17.17 -30.14 6.67
C PRO A 66 -16.06 -30.05 5.61
N PRO A 67 -15.00 -30.86 5.73
CA PRO A 67 -13.91 -30.86 4.76
C PRO A 67 -14.47 -31.15 3.36
N ALA A 68 -14.05 -30.37 2.37
CA ALA A 68 -14.43 -30.59 0.98
C ALA A 68 -14.12 -32.05 0.64
N ILE A 69 -15.17 -32.80 0.29
CA ILE A 69 -15.10 -34.22 -0.06
C ILE A 69 -14.13 -34.30 -1.25
N THR A 70 -12.90 -34.71 -0.99
CA THR A 70 -11.95 -35.03 -2.04
C THR A 70 -12.47 -36.33 -2.63
N GLY A 71 -13.03 -36.25 -3.84
CA GLY A 71 -13.53 -37.42 -4.56
C GLY A 71 -12.43 -38.47 -4.66
N THR A 72 -12.80 -39.66 -4.21
CA THR A 72 -12.22 -41.00 -4.43
C THR A 72 -10.97 -41.08 -5.31
#